data_AF-A0A7X0HYL2-F1
#
_entry.id   AF-A0A7X0HYL2-F1
#
_cell.length_a   1.000
_cell.length_b   1.000
_cell.length_c   1.000
_cell.angle_alpha   90.00
_cell.angle_beta   90.00
_cell.angle_gamma   90.00
#
_symmetry.space_group_name_H-M   'P 1'
#
loop_
_entity.id
_entity.type
_entity.pdbx_description
1 polymer ?
#
loop_
_entity_poly.entity_id
_entity_poly.type
_entity_poly.pdbx_seq_one_letter_code
_entity_poly.pdbx_strand_id
1 'polypeptide(L)'
;MILENSFIKRDAVDGNFDYKNLYNDNRGAVFKEEYKSLIREAISKEIITVVKFIVAENVRGELEQICEAKGLERILIERLKNYHNEPEYRIASLIYILKKIDHDFKLSTDDGILNVISDRVEIELRPRIDGKNAEPRIFLPNEKIAITSANDNVENLGDILAVRGIAVYVIDTDDWSNSIYAYKVNRDNKFFDVAEGYKHNLRLELGNRIRKFLDRS
;
A
#
# COMPACT_ATOMS: atom_id res chain seq x y z
N MET A 1 -15.91 -11.43 1.06
CA MET A 1 -14.91 -10.39 1.37
C MET A 1 -15.43 -9.10 0.78
N ILE A 2 -15.69 -8.07 1.60
CA ILE A 2 -16.42 -6.85 1.16
C ILE A 2 -15.68 -6.12 0.03
N LEU A 3 -14.34 -6.08 0.09
CA LEU A 3 -13.52 -5.35 -0.87
C LEU A 3 -13.56 -5.94 -2.28
N GLU A 4 -13.27 -7.24 -2.46
CA GLU A 4 -13.26 -7.85 -3.81
C GLU A 4 -14.65 -7.85 -4.47
N ASN A 5 -15.71 -7.92 -3.67
CA ASN A 5 -17.10 -7.81 -4.16
C ASN A 5 -17.41 -6.41 -4.74
N SER A 6 -16.59 -5.40 -4.43
CA SER A 6 -16.74 -4.05 -4.96
C SER A 6 -16.03 -3.83 -6.31
N PHE A 7 -15.24 -4.80 -6.78
CA PHE A 7 -14.46 -4.69 -8.00
C PHE A 7 -15.24 -5.19 -9.22
N ILE A 8 -15.02 -4.56 -10.39
CA ILE A 8 -15.72 -4.91 -11.63
C ILE A 8 -15.40 -6.34 -12.06
N LYS A 9 -14.11 -6.66 -12.16
CA LYS A 9 -13.65 -7.98 -12.63
C LYS A 9 -12.22 -8.27 -12.20
N ARG A 10 -11.92 -9.56 -12.13
CA ARG A 10 -10.54 -10.06 -12.13
C ARG A 10 -9.98 -9.92 -13.55
N ASP A 11 -8.74 -9.48 -13.64
CA ASP A 11 -8.01 -9.35 -14.89
C ASP A 11 -6.86 -10.36 -14.93
N ALA A 12 -6.44 -10.75 -16.14
CA ALA A 12 -5.26 -11.57 -16.29
C ALA A 12 -4.02 -10.76 -15.90
N VAL A 13 -3.10 -11.40 -15.19
CA VAL A 13 -1.75 -10.86 -15.01
C VAL A 13 -0.91 -11.46 -16.12
N ASP A 14 -0.20 -10.61 -16.89
CA ASP A 14 0.69 -11.09 -17.94
C ASP A 14 1.72 -12.07 -17.38
N GLY A 15 2.08 -13.10 -18.16
CA GLY A 15 3.08 -14.10 -17.74
C GLY A 15 4.45 -13.51 -17.40
N ASN A 16 4.73 -12.28 -17.85
CA ASN A 16 5.92 -11.50 -17.53
C ASN A 16 5.57 -10.28 -16.65
N PHE A 17 4.78 -10.47 -15.59
CA PHE A 17 4.41 -9.39 -14.69
C PHE A 17 5.63 -8.57 -14.23
N ASP A 18 5.63 -7.26 -14.50
CA ASP A 18 6.65 -6.37 -13.97
C ASP A 18 6.35 -6.07 -12.49
N TYR A 19 7.20 -6.59 -11.61
CA TYR A 19 7.14 -6.36 -10.16
C TYR A 19 7.19 -4.87 -9.78
N LYS A 20 7.71 -4.01 -10.68
CA LYS A 20 7.70 -2.55 -10.50
C LYS A 20 6.29 -1.94 -10.54
N ASN A 21 5.28 -2.66 -11.01
CA ASN A 21 3.89 -2.21 -10.91
C ASN A 21 3.37 -2.19 -9.46
N LEU A 22 4.12 -2.75 -8.50
CA LEU A 22 3.70 -2.80 -7.10
C LEU A 22 4.20 -1.64 -6.24
N TYR A 23 5.16 -0.84 -6.73
CA TYR A 23 5.80 0.22 -5.95
C TYR A 23 6.54 1.23 -6.85
N ASN A 24 6.94 2.37 -6.29
CA ASN A 24 7.63 3.42 -7.02
C ASN A 24 9.13 3.48 -6.69
N ASP A 25 9.94 3.11 -7.69
CA ASP A 25 11.41 3.17 -7.61
C ASP A 25 11.94 4.61 -7.38
N ASN A 26 11.23 5.65 -7.77
CA ASN A 26 11.71 7.03 -7.59
C ASN A 26 11.57 7.54 -6.15
N ARG A 27 10.92 6.78 -5.26
CA ARG A 27 10.79 7.15 -3.85
C ARG A 27 12.02 6.70 -3.05
N GLY A 28 12.45 7.56 -2.14
CA GLY A 28 13.60 7.30 -1.27
C GLY A 28 13.34 6.12 -0.33
N ALA A 29 14.36 5.29 -0.17
CA ALA A 29 14.40 4.09 0.65
C ALA A 29 15.86 3.79 1.02
N VAL A 30 16.11 3.28 2.23
CA VAL A 30 17.48 3.08 2.77
C VAL A 30 18.15 1.84 2.16
N PHE A 31 17.40 0.73 2.10
CA PHE A 31 17.75 -0.60 1.61
C PHE A 31 16.94 -0.93 0.35
N LYS A 32 16.82 0.05 -0.55
CA LYS A 32 15.96 -0.03 -1.73
C LYS A 32 16.31 -1.23 -2.61
N GLU A 33 17.58 -1.42 -2.95
CA GLU A 33 18.01 -2.47 -3.89
C GLU A 33 17.86 -3.87 -3.30
N GLU A 34 18.01 -3.95 -1.98
CA GLU A 34 17.81 -5.12 -1.17
C GLU A 34 16.34 -5.57 -1.22
N TYR A 35 15.41 -4.68 -0.88
CA TYR A 35 13.97 -4.98 -0.95
C TYR A 35 13.49 -5.27 -2.38
N LYS A 36 14.01 -4.57 -3.40
CA LYS A 36 13.72 -4.88 -4.82
C LYS A 36 14.14 -6.31 -5.17
N SER A 37 15.33 -6.72 -4.75
CA SER A 37 15.85 -8.06 -5.02
C SER A 37 14.99 -9.12 -4.34
N LEU A 38 14.62 -8.91 -3.07
CA LEU A 38 13.73 -9.80 -2.32
C LEU A 38 12.39 -10.00 -3.04
N ILE A 39 11.71 -8.91 -3.42
CA ILE A 39 10.39 -8.96 -4.07
C ILE A 39 10.50 -9.62 -5.45
N ARG A 40 11.48 -9.22 -6.26
CA ARG A 40 11.70 -9.78 -7.60
C ARG A 40 11.94 -11.29 -7.53
N GLU A 41 12.82 -11.73 -6.64
CA GLU A 41 13.12 -13.16 -6.51
C GLU A 41 11.91 -13.95 -6.00
N ALA A 42 11.19 -13.41 -5.02
CA ALA A 42 9.99 -14.06 -4.49
C ALA A 42 8.92 -14.25 -5.56
N ILE A 43 8.73 -13.27 -6.45
CA ILE A 43 7.82 -13.40 -7.60
C ILE A 43 8.36 -14.44 -8.61
N SER A 44 9.64 -14.38 -8.97
CA SER A 44 10.22 -15.33 -9.94
C SER A 44 10.18 -16.79 -9.49
N LYS A 45 10.15 -17.02 -8.17
CA LYS A 45 10.07 -18.34 -7.54
C LYS A 45 8.65 -18.72 -7.15
N GLU A 46 7.64 -17.94 -7.56
CA GLU A 46 6.22 -18.14 -7.24
C GLU A 46 5.90 -18.17 -5.73
N ILE A 47 6.82 -17.66 -4.90
CA ILE A 47 6.62 -17.48 -3.46
C ILE A 47 5.65 -16.32 -3.20
N ILE A 48 5.73 -15.28 -4.05
CA ILE A 48 4.70 -14.26 -4.18
C ILE A 48 3.95 -14.50 -5.49
N THR A 49 2.63 -14.47 -5.44
CA THR A 49 1.78 -14.44 -6.63
C THR A 49 0.88 -13.21 -6.60
N VAL A 50 0.63 -12.62 -7.77
CA VAL A 50 -0.15 -11.40 -7.92
C VAL A 50 -1.43 -11.70 -8.67
N VAL A 51 -2.54 -11.13 -8.21
CA VAL A 51 -3.81 -11.13 -8.93
C VAL A 51 -4.22 -9.69 -9.18
N LYS A 52 -4.47 -9.34 -10.45
CA LYS A 52 -4.95 -8.02 -10.83
C LYS A 52 -6.47 -7.99 -10.87
N PHE A 53 -7.04 -6.91 -10.38
CA PHE A 53 -8.46 -6.58 -10.48
C PHE A 53 -8.62 -5.21 -11.14
N ILE A 54 -9.67 -5.07 -11.94
CA ILE A 54 -10.16 -3.76 -12.36
C ILE A 54 -11.21 -3.33 -11.34
N VAL A 55 -10.89 -2.28 -10.59
CA VAL A 55 -11.75 -1.73 -9.55
C VAL A 55 -12.82 -0.85 -10.19
N ALA A 56 -12.42 0.01 -11.12
CA ALA A 56 -13.33 0.89 -11.84
C ALA A 56 -12.74 1.33 -13.19
N GLU A 57 -13.62 1.69 -14.13
CA GLU A 57 -13.30 2.20 -15.48
C GLU A 57 -14.08 3.50 -15.71
N ASN A 58 -13.53 4.43 -16.49
CA ASN A 58 -14.13 5.74 -16.81
C ASN A 58 -14.40 6.64 -15.59
N VAL A 59 -13.53 6.58 -14.58
CA VAL A 59 -13.73 7.30 -13.29
C VAL A 59 -13.04 8.65 -13.20
N ARG A 60 -12.44 9.14 -14.29
CA ARG A 60 -11.65 10.38 -14.28
C ARG A 60 -12.38 11.57 -13.64
N GLY A 61 -13.63 11.80 -14.03
CA GLY A 61 -14.44 12.90 -13.48
C GLY A 61 -14.72 12.74 -11.98
N GLU A 62 -14.95 11.52 -11.50
CA GLU A 62 -15.13 11.24 -10.07
C GLU A 62 -13.82 11.48 -9.29
N LEU A 63 -12.68 11.09 -9.86
CA LEU A 63 -11.38 11.33 -9.23
C LEU A 63 -11.01 12.82 -9.20
N GLU A 64 -11.33 13.58 -10.25
CA GLU A 64 -11.16 15.03 -10.29
C GLU A 64 -12.01 15.71 -9.20
N GLN A 65 -13.26 15.30 -9.03
CA GLN A 65 -14.13 15.80 -7.95
C GLN A 65 -13.56 15.51 -6.55
N ILE A 66 -13.00 14.32 -6.33
CA ILE A 66 -12.32 14.00 -5.06
C ILE A 66 -11.13 14.93 -4.83
N CYS A 67 -10.35 15.27 -5.87
CA CYS A 67 -9.20 16.18 -5.72
C CYS A 67 -9.61 17.61 -5.37
N GLU A 68 -10.77 18.07 -5.85
CA GLU A 68 -11.32 19.41 -5.56
C GLU A 68 -11.98 19.54 -4.18
N ALA A 69 -12.00 18.45 -3.41
CA ALA A 69 -12.66 18.40 -2.12
C ALA A 69 -12.10 19.41 -1.10
N LYS A 70 -12.99 19.88 -0.20
CA LYS A 70 -12.70 20.89 0.83
C LYS A 70 -13.01 20.34 2.22
N GLY A 71 -12.57 21.06 3.25
CA GLY A 71 -12.86 20.69 4.64
C GLY A 71 -12.22 19.36 5.04
N LEU A 72 -12.98 18.48 5.70
CA LEU A 72 -12.46 17.21 6.21
C LEU A 72 -11.96 16.26 5.12
N GLU A 73 -12.58 16.25 3.93
CA GLU A 73 -12.09 15.45 2.80
C GLU A 73 -10.72 15.93 2.32
N ARG A 74 -10.44 17.24 2.39
CA ARG A 74 -9.08 17.75 2.11
C ARG A 74 -8.06 17.23 3.11
N ILE A 75 -8.44 17.18 4.39
CA ILE A 75 -7.60 16.62 5.45
C ILE A 75 -7.38 15.12 5.21
N LEU A 76 -8.39 14.38 4.72
CA LEU A 76 -8.24 12.97 4.34
C LEU A 76 -7.21 12.78 3.24
N ILE A 77 -7.25 13.61 2.19
CA ILE A 77 -6.26 13.57 1.10
C ILE A 77 -4.85 13.76 1.66
N GLU A 78 -4.64 14.83 2.44
CA GLU A 78 -3.32 15.12 3.03
C GLU A 78 -2.88 14.04 4.03
N ARG A 79 -3.80 13.49 4.82
CA ARG A 79 -3.51 12.40 5.76
C ARG A 79 -3.05 11.17 5.00
N LEU A 80 -3.71 10.84 3.89
CA LEU A 80 -3.37 9.67 3.09
C LEU A 80 -2.05 9.85 2.34
N LYS A 81 -1.63 11.06 1.94
CA LYS A 81 -0.33 11.31 1.29
C LYS A 81 0.83 10.79 2.15
N ASN A 82 1.74 10.04 1.54
CA ASN A 82 2.99 9.59 2.16
C ASN A 82 4.15 10.54 1.82
N TYR A 83 4.00 11.30 0.74
CA TYR A 83 4.98 12.31 0.32
C TYR A 83 4.28 13.66 0.13
N HIS A 84 4.93 14.74 0.57
CA HIS A 84 4.35 16.08 0.46
C HIS A 84 4.02 16.49 -0.98
N ASN A 85 4.84 16.05 -1.94
CA ASN A 85 4.66 16.32 -3.38
C ASN A 85 3.90 15.21 -4.12
N GLU A 86 3.21 14.32 -3.41
CA GLU A 86 2.41 13.28 -4.03
C GLU A 86 1.20 13.89 -4.76
N PRO A 87 1.02 13.60 -6.07
CA PRO A 87 -0.14 14.10 -6.80
C PRO A 87 -1.45 13.56 -6.24
N GLU A 88 -2.45 14.42 -6.15
CA GLU A 88 -3.73 14.10 -5.48
C GLU A 88 -4.53 13.04 -6.20
N TYR A 89 -4.42 12.95 -7.52
CA TYR A 89 -5.08 11.90 -8.31
C TYR A 89 -4.62 10.49 -7.91
N ARG A 90 -3.40 10.32 -7.37
CA ARG A 90 -2.91 9.05 -6.82
C ARG A 90 -3.56 8.70 -5.48
N ILE A 91 -4.02 9.71 -4.74
CA ILE A 91 -4.74 9.54 -3.46
C ILE A 91 -6.23 9.39 -3.69
N ALA A 92 -6.77 10.07 -4.71
CA ALA A 92 -8.18 10.03 -5.04
C ALA A 92 -8.69 8.59 -5.29
N SER A 93 -7.87 7.71 -5.87
CA SER A 93 -8.21 6.30 -6.07
C SER A 93 -8.39 5.52 -4.75
N LEU A 94 -7.63 5.86 -3.70
CA LEU A 94 -7.79 5.27 -2.37
C LEU A 94 -9.11 5.72 -1.72
N ILE A 95 -9.44 7.01 -1.85
CA ILE A 95 -10.71 7.56 -1.36
C ILE A 95 -11.89 7.00 -2.15
N TYR A 96 -11.74 6.81 -3.46
CA TYR A 96 -12.73 6.14 -4.29
C TYR A 96 -13.06 4.74 -3.75
N ILE A 97 -12.04 3.97 -3.38
CA ILE A 97 -12.23 2.64 -2.78
C ILE A 97 -12.97 2.73 -1.44
N LEU A 98 -12.64 3.70 -0.58
CA LEU A 98 -13.40 3.93 0.67
C LEU A 98 -14.89 4.17 0.37
N LYS A 99 -15.20 5.04 -0.61
CA LYS A 99 -16.59 5.34 -1.04
C LYS A 99 -17.29 4.12 -1.67
N LYS A 100 -16.55 3.14 -2.18
CA LYS A 100 -17.09 1.87 -2.68
C LYS A 100 -17.38 0.86 -1.57
N ILE A 101 -16.54 0.82 -0.55
CA ILE A 101 -16.76 -0.03 0.63
C ILE A 101 -18.01 0.46 1.38
N ASP A 102 -18.05 1.75 1.65
CA ASP A 102 -19.17 2.43 2.29
C ASP A 102 -19.38 3.81 1.66
N HIS A 103 -20.50 3.99 0.96
CA HIS A 103 -20.79 5.27 0.31
C HIS A 103 -21.06 6.39 1.32
N ASP A 104 -21.57 6.04 2.50
CA ASP A 104 -22.08 6.97 3.50
C ASP A 104 -21.13 7.14 4.69
N PHE A 105 -19.86 6.73 4.55
CA PHE A 105 -18.87 6.94 5.61
C PHE A 105 -18.77 8.42 5.94
N LYS A 106 -18.53 8.72 7.22
CA LYS A 106 -18.36 10.07 7.72
C LYS A 106 -16.91 10.30 8.11
N LEU A 107 -16.52 11.56 8.10
CA LEU A 107 -15.23 12.00 8.63
C LEU A 107 -15.48 12.76 9.93
N SER A 108 -14.69 12.44 10.95
CA SER A 108 -14.62 13.22 12.20
C SER A 108 -13.17 13.56 12.52
N THR A 109 -12.99 14.54 13.39
CA THR A 109 -11.70 14.84 13.99
C THR A 109 -11.86 14.78 15.49
N ASP A 110 -11.24 13.78 16.11
CA ASP A 110 -11.24 13.60 17.56
C ASP A 110 -9.80 13.79 18.05
N ASP A 111 -9.59 14.73 18.98
CA ASP A 111 -8.26 15.15 19.47
C ASP A 111 -7.25 15.50 18.35
N GLY A 112 -7.74 16.06 17.24
CA GLY A 112 -6.93 16.42 16.07
C GLY A 112 -6.53 15.25 15.17
N ILE A 113 -7.00 14.04 15.47
CA ILE A 113 -6.81 12.84 14.64
C ILE A 113 -8.03 12.68 13.73
N LEU A 114 -7.79 12.59 12.42
CA LEU A 114 -8.85 12.34 11.46
C LEU A 114 -9.28 10.86 11.50
N ASN A 115 -10.56 10.63 11.69
CA ASN A 115 -11.17 9.30 11.73
C ASN A 115 -12.16 9.11 10.58
N VAL A 116 -12.26 7.87 10.10
CA VAL A 116 -13.32 7.44 9.18
C VAL A 116 -14.32 6.62 9.98
N ILE A 117 -15.56 7.11 10.04
CA ILE A 117 -16.67 6.44 10.71
C ILE A 117 -17.49 5.74 9.63
N SER A 118 -17.49 4.41 9.65
CA SER A 118 -18.29 3.57 8.75
C SER A 118 -19.13 2.59 9.57
N ASP A 119 -20.38 2.40 9.15
CA ASP A 119 -21.27 1.41 9.78
C ASP A 119 -21.01 -0.01 9.26
N ARG A 120 -20.15 -0.15 8.25
CA ARG A 120 -19.89 -1.43 7.56
C ARG A 120 -18.58 -2.07 7.97
N VAL A 121 -17.53 -1.27 8.12
CA VAL A 121 -16.18 -1.74 8.36
C VAL A 121 -15.44 -0.80 9.30
N GLU A 122 -14.51 -1.34 10.06
CA GLU A 122 -13.55 -0.52 10.80
C GLU A 122 -12.43 -0.09 9.85
N ILE A 123 -12.05 1.18 9.89
CA ILE A 123 -11.06 1.76 8.98
C ILE A 123 -10.03 2.55 9.79
N GLU A 124 -8.76 2.14 9.65
CA GLU A 124 -7.63 2.89 10.19
C GLU A 124 -6.84 3.56 9.04
N LEU A 125 -6.51 4.84 9.22
CA LEU A 125 -5.76 5.63 8.25
C LEU A 125 -4.28 5.72 8.62
N ARG A 126 -3.43 5.14 7.78
CA ARG A 126 -1.97 5.06 8.00
C ARG A 126 -1.56 4.53 9.38
N PRO A 127 -2.10 3.38 9.83
CA PRO A 127 -1.64 2.77 11.07
C PRO A 127 -0.29 2.08 10.88
N ARG A 128 0.36 1.74 12.00
CA ARG A 128 1.48 0.78 12.03
C ARG A 128 0.95 -0.59 12.39
N ILE A 129 0.97 -1.53 11.45
CA ILE A 129 0.33 -2.85 11.64
C ILE A 129 1.28 -3.94 12.14
N ASP A 130 2.58 -3.68 12.16
CA ASP A 130 3.61 -4.57 12.75
C ASP A 130 4.27 -3.97 14.00
N GLY A 131 3.73 -2.85 14.49
CA GLY A 131 4.30 -2.05 15.58
C GLY A 131 5.62 -1.36 15.24
N LYS A 132 6.09 -1.43 13.99
CA LYS A 132 7.37 -0.89 13.54
C LYS A 132 7.19 -0.02 12.30
N ASN A 133 7.25 -0.63 11.12
CA ASN A 133 7.48 0.06 9.86
C ASN A 133 6.43 -0.26 8.78
N ALA A 134 5.58 -1.27 8.99
CA ALA A 134 4.53 -1.59 8.05
C ALA A 134 3.40 -0.54 8.16
N GLU A 135 3.40 0.42 7.25
CA GLU A 135 2.46 1.55 7.24
C GLU A 135 1.62 1.53 5.95
N PRO A 136 0.56 0.70 5.86
CA PRO A 136 -0.37 0.77 4.74
C PRO A 136 -1.10 2.11 4.73
N ARG A 137 -1.66 2.52 3.58
CA ARG A 137 -2.44 3.76 3.48
C ARG A 137 -3.77 3.65 4.22
N ILE A 138 -4.44 2.50 4.06
CA ILE A 138 -5.70 2.15 4.70
C ILE A 138 -5.54 0.73 5.26
N PHE A 139 -6.02 0.50 6.47
CA PHE A 139 -6.12 -0.84 7.06
C PHE A 139 -7.55 -1.10 7.53
N LEU A 140 -8.04 -2.30 7.23
CA LEU A 140 -9.33 -2.81 7.69
C LEU A 140 -9.01 -3.92 8.71
N PRO A 141 -8.95 -3.62 10.02
CA PRO A 141 -8.40 -4.54 11.02
C PRO A 141 -9.22 -5.83 11.17
N ASN A 142 -10.55 -5.73 11.13
CA ASN A 142 -11.44 -6.89 11.28
C ASN A 142 -11.35 -7.84 10.08
N GLU A 143 -11.22 -7.28 8.88
CA GLU A 143 -11.04 -8.02 7.63
C GLU A 143 -9.60 -8.47 7.42
N LYS A 144 -8.65 -7.91 8.20
CA LYS A 144 -7.21 -8.07 8.07
C LYS A 144 -6.73 -7.69 6.67
N ILE A 145 -7.17 -6.54 6.16
CA ILE A 145 -6.80 -6.07 4.81
C ILE A 145 -5.95 -4.80 4.90
N ALA A 146 -4.76 -4.84 4.31
CA ALA A 146 -3.90 -3.68 4.11
C ALA A 146 -4.00 -3.20 2.65
N ILE A 147 -4.27 -1.91 2.47
CA ILE A 147 -4.33 -1.25 1.17
C ILE A 147 -3.20 -0.21 1.11
N THR A 148 -2.35 -0.32 0.09
CA THR A 148 -1.21 0.56 -0.16
C THR A 148 -1.27 1.10 -1.59
N SER A 149 -0.40 2.04 -1.95
CA SER A 149 -0.34 2.61 -3.30
C SER A 149 0.87 2.08 -4.08
N ALA A 150 0.73 1.91 -5.39
CA ALA A 150 1.88 1.68 -6.28
C ALA A 150 2.84 2.88 -6.30
N ASN A 151 2.43 4.04 -5.76
CA ASN A 151 3.32 5.19 -5.56
C ASN A 151 4.17 5.11 -4.28
N ASP A 152 3.94 4.11 -3.41
CA ASP A 152 4.76 3.88 -2.21
C ASP A 152 6.15 3.34 -2.54
N ASN A 153 7.10 3.53 -1.61
CA ASN A 153 8.43 2.96 -1.75
C ASN A 153 8.44 1.44 -1.51
N VAL A 154 9.47 0.79 -2.05
CA VAL A 154 9.64 -0.67 -2.00
C VAL A 154 9.85 -1.23 -0.58
N GLU A 155 10.43 -0.46 0.34
CA GLU A 155 10.68 -0.93 1.72
C GLU A 155 9.36 -1.06 2.48
N ASN A 156 8.50 -0.05 2.39
CA ASN A 156 7.18 -0.09 3.02
C ASN A 156 6.36 -1.27 2.48
N LEU A 157 6.40 -1.51 1.17
CA LEU A 157 5.78 -2.70 0.58
C LEU A 157 6.37 -3.99 1.18
N GLY A 158 7.69 -4.11 1.23
CA GLY A 158 8.34 -5.28 1.82
C GLY A 158 7.99 -5.50 3.30
N ASP A 159 7.90 -4.41 4.08
CA ASP A 159 7.51 -4.44 5.48
C ASP A 159 6.05 -4.90 5.65
N ILE A 160 5.12 -4.36 4.86
CA ILE A 160 3.71 -4.77 4.84
C ILE A 160 3.56 -6.25 4.42
N LEU A 161 4.28 -6.66 3.37
CA LEU A 161 4.22 -8.05 2.89
C LEU A 161 4.70 -9.05 3.95
N ALA A 162 5.66 -8.65 4.81
CA ALA A 162 6.19 -9.49 5.88
C ALA A 162 5.21 -9.69 7.06
N VAL A 163 4.08 -8.97 7.09
CA VAL A 163 3.05 -9.14 8.13
C VAL A 163 2.19 -10.36 7.82
N ARG A 164 2.18 -11.33 8.75
CA ARG A 164 1.41 -12.57 8.63
C ARG A 164 -0.08 -12.32 8.84
N GLY A 165 -0.92 -13.11 8.17
CA GLY A 165 -2.36 -13.18 8.44
C GLY A 165 -3.20 -12.02 7.91
N ILE A 166 -2.62 -11.11 7.12
CA ILE A 166 -3.33 -10.03 6.43
C ILE A 166 -3.39 -10.29 4.92
N ALA A 167 -4.35 -9.73 4.20
CA ALA A 167 -4.34 -9.59 2.75
C ALA A 167 -3.77 -8.22 2.36
N VAL A 168 -3.00 -8.15 1.27
CA VAL A 168 -2.35 -6.92 0.80
C VAL A 168 -2.83 -6.57 -0.59
N TYR A 169 -3.32 -5.34 -0.76
CA TYR A 169 -3.73 -4.78 -2.05
C TYR A 169 -2.90 -3.54 -2.36
N VAL A 170 -2.31 -3.50 -3.54
CA VAL A 170 -1.63 -2.32 -4.08
C VAL A 170 -2.56 -1.65 -5.08
N ILE A 171 -2.87 -0.38 -4.87
CA ILE A 171 -3.76 0.41 -5.72
C ILE A 171 -2.95 1.24 -6.70
N ASP A 172 -3.34 1.18 -7.96
CA ASP A 172 -2.75 1.96 -9.03
C ASP A 172 -3.83 2.54 -9.96
N THR A 173 -3.42 3.46 -10.82
CA THR A 173 -4.24 4.04 -11.89
C THR A 173 -3.47 4.01 -13.19
N ASP A 174 -4.17 3.95 -14.31
CA ASP A 174 -3.52 4.23 -15.61
C ASP A 174 -3.00 5.68 -15.68
N ASP A 175 -2.17 5.96 -16.70
CA ASP A 175 -1.53 7.27 -16.89
C ASP A 175 -2.52 8.45 -16.95
N TRP A 176 -3.77 8.18 -17.32
CA TRP A 176 -4.83 9.18 -17.48
C TRP A 176 -5.80 9.22 -16.29
N SER A 177 -5.56 8.41 -15.26
CA SER A 177 -6.48 8.23 -14.13
C SER A 177 -7.91 7.90 -14.56
N ASN A 178 -8.05 7.17 -15.67
CA ASN A 178 -9.35 6.75 -16.19
C ASN A 178 -9.81 5.43 -15.56
N SER A 179 -8.86 4.58 -15.17
CA SER A 179 -9.12 3.27 -14.58
C SER A 179 -8.35 3.09 -13.28
N ILE A 180 -8.96 2.39 -12.31
CA ILE A 180 -8.33 2.02 -11.04
C ILE A 180 -8.08 0.52 -11.05
N TYR A 181 -6.87 0.13 -10.68
CA TYR A 181 -6.45 -1.25 -10.54
C TYR A 181 -6.13 -1.58 -9.09
N ALA A 182 -6.40 -2.83 -8.71
CA ALA A 182 -5.94 -3.39 -7.45
C ALA A 182 -5.13 -4.66 -7.71
N TYR A 183 -3.89 -4.68 -7.23
CA TYR A 183 -3.04 -5.86 -7.25
C TYR A 183 -3.08 -6.53 -5.88
N LYS A 184 -3.76 -7.67 -5.80
CA LYS A 184 -3.72 -8.52 -4.60
C LYS A 184 -2.43 -9.31 -4.59
N VAL A 185 -1.64 -9.14 -3.53
CA VAL A 185 -0.35 -9.82 -3.36
C VAL A 185 -0.48 -10.97 -2.38
N ASN A 186 -0.48 -12.20 -2.91
CA ASN A 186 -0.50 -13.42 -2.12
C ASN A 186 0.93 -13.86 -1.83
N ARG A 187 1.17 -14.39 -0.63
CA ARG A 187 2.49 -14.84 -0.16
C ARG A 187 2.36 -16.23 0.42
N ASP A 188 3.26 -17.12 0.01
CA ASP A 188 3.44 -18.42 0.67
C ASP A 188 4.11 -18.24 2.05
N ASN A 189 3.94 -19.21 2.94
CA ASN A 189 4.57 -19.26 4.26
C ASN A 189 6.09 -19.07 4.18
N LYS A 190 6.72 -19.60 3.12
CA LYS A 190 8.16 -19.47 2.84
C LYS A 190 8.60 -18.01 2.72
N PHE A 191 7.73 -17.11 2.26
CA PHE A 191 8.06 -15.69 2.14
C PHE A 191 8.42 -15.10 3.50
N PHE A 192 7.64 -15.41 4.53
CA PHE A 192 7.83 -14.83 5.86
C PHE A 192 9.15 -15.27 6.49
N ASP A 193 9.54 -16.53 6.29
CA ASP A 193 10.80 -17.07 6.82
C ASP A 193 12.00 -16.40 6.12
N VAL A 194 11.91 -16.21 4.80
CA VAL A 194 12.93 -15.48 4.03
C VAL A 194 12.99 -14.01 4.43
N ALA A 195 11.84 -13.34 4.56
CA ALA A 195 11.76 -11.93 4.93
C ALA A 195 12.32 -11.67 6.35
N GLU A 196 12.10 -12.59 7.29
CA GLU A 196 12.65 -12.49 8.64
C GLU A 196 14.18 -12.63 8.64
N GLY A 197 14.72 -13.65 7.95
CA GLY A 197 16.16 -13.81 7.76
C GLY A 197 16.79 -12.61 7.06
N TYR A 198 16.09 -12.06 6.06
CA TYR A 198 16.52 -10.87 5.32
C TYR A 198 16.64 -9.64 6.24
N LYS A 199 15.59 -9.35 7.02
CA LYS A 199 15.56 -8.26 7.99
C LYS A 199 16.66 -8.39 9.05
N HIS A 200 16.97 -9.60 9.49
CA HIS A 200 18.06 -9.85 10.42
C HIS A 200 19.43 -9.46 9.83
N ASN A 201 19.70 -9.86 8.59
CA ASN A 201 20.95 -9.55 7.91
C ASN A 201 21.14 -8.04 7.70
N LEU A 202 20.10 -7.33 7.25
CA LEU A 202 20.15 -5.88 7.08
C LEU A 202 20.48 -5.14 8.40
N ARG A 203 19.91 -5.59 9.52
CA ARG A 203 20.22 -5.02 10.85
C ARG A 203 21.67 -5.24 11.25
N LEU A 204 22.23 -6.43 11.00
CA LEU A 204 23.63 -6.72 11.28
C LEU A 204 24.57 -5.84 10.44
N GLU A 205 24.27 -5.67 9.15
CA GLU A 205 25.04 -4.79 8.28
C GLU A 205 25.02 -3.33 8.75
N LEU A 206 23.84 -2.82 9.12
CA LEU A 206 23.70 -1.46 9.64
C LEU A 206 24.50 -1.29 10.94
N GLY A 207 24.39 -2.23 11.88
CA GLY A 207 25.14 -2.21 13.13
C GLY A 207 26.66 -2.22 12.91
N ASN A 208 27.14 -3.00 11.94
CA ASN A 208 28.55 -3.04 11.58
C ASN A 208 29.03 -1.73 10.93
N ARG A 209 28.20 -1.07 10.11
CA ARG A 209 28.53 0.23 9.53
C ARG A 209 28.64 1.31 10.61
N ILE A 210 27.73 1.33 11.58
CA ILE A 210 27.76 2.28 12.70
C ILE A 210 29.02 2.07 13.55
N ARG A 211 29.37 0.84 13.92
CA ARG A 211 30.61 0.57 14.68
C ARG A 211 31.85 1.05 13.93
N LYS A 212 31.98 0.72 12.64
CA LYS A 212 33.10 1.18 11.81
C LYS A 212 33.19 2.70 11.69
N PHE A 213 32.07 3.41 11.76
CA PHE A 213 32.05 4.87 11.76
C PHE A 213 32.54 5.43 13.11
N LEU A 214 32.07 4.86 14.22
CA LEU A 214 32.49 5.24 15.57
C LEU A 214 33.96 4.93 15.84
N ASP A 215 34.50 3.81 15.35
CA ASP A 215 35.92 3.43 15.50
C ASP A 215 36.88 4.33 14.68
N ARG A 216 36.34 5.15 13.77
CA ARG A 216 37.08 6.09 12.91
C ARG A 216 36.91 7.56 13.33
N SER A 217 36.12 7.82 14.37
CA SER A 217 35.81 9.14 14.92
C SER A 217 36.63 9.38 16.19
#